data_AF-A0A4Z2HHJ1-F1
#
_entry.id   AF-A0A4Z2HHJ1-F1
#
_cell.length_a   1.000
_cell.length_b   1.000
_cell.length_c   1.000
_cell.angle_alpha   90.00
_cell.angle_beta   90.00
_cell.angle_gamma   90.00
#
_symmetry.space_group_name_H-M   'P 1'
#
loop_
_entity.id
_entity.type
_entity.pdbx_description
1 polymer ?
#
loop_
_entity_poly.entity_id
_entity_poly.type
_entity_poly.pdbx_seq_one_letter_code
_entity_poly.pdbx_strand_id
1 'polypeptide(L)'
;MLGYVCVAFLALAVLLIPRDWSFTFGSESERGAPSRLLSRRELSLYDGEEGSSGLYLAILGHVFDVLKGHKHYGPGGAYHFMTGLLIGRFYSETGQPTKALMQAEASLAEGRRIKTRSEAEKVRFPACNSEWSAARGGRVWCSTKRYGSSLGLI
;
A
#
# COMPACT_ATOMS: atom_id res chain seq x y z
N MET A 1 -33.54 38.22 22.61
CA MET A 1 -32.34 38.86 23.18
C MET A 1 -31.22 37.87 23.49
N LEU A 2 -31.49 36.75 24.18
CA LEU A 2 -30.45 35.76 24.53
C LEU A 2 -29.77 35.09 23.32
N GLY A 3 -30.51 34.80 22.24
CA GLY A 3 -29.95 34.19 21.02
C GLY A 3 -28.95 35.08 20.26
N TYR A 4 -29.16 36.39 20.25
CA TYR A 4 -28.25 37.34 19.59
C TYR A 4 -26.93 37.46 20.34
N VAL A 5 -26.97 37.36 21.67
CA VAL A 5 -25.79 37.36 22.53
C VAL A 5 -24.93 36.12 22.24
N CYS A 6 -25.53 34.93 22.13
CA CYS A 6 -24.80 33.71 21.81
C CYS A 6 -24.13 33.74 20.42
N VAL A 7 -24.81 34.27 19.40
CA VAL A 7 -24.24 34.39 18.05
C VAL A 7 -23.09 35.40 18.03
N ALA A 8 -23.22 36.53 18.74
CA ALA A 8 -22.16 37.52 18.86
C ALA A 8 -20.92 36.96 19.59
N PHE A 9 -21.10 36.15 20.64
CA PHE A 9 -19.98 35.53 21.35
C PHE A 9 -19.25 34.49 20.51
N LEU A 10 -19.96 33.66 19.73
CA LEU A 10 -19.32 32.69 18.83
C LEU A 10 -18.55 33.38 17.69
N ALA A 11 -19.08 34.47 17.14
CA ALA A 11 -18.40 35.26 16.11
C ALA A 11 -17.16 35.99 16.66
N LEU A 12 -17.23 36.52 17.89
CA LEU A 12 -16.10 37.17 18.55
C LEU A 12 -15.01 36.16 18.94
N ALA A 13 -15.38 34.94 19.34
CA ALA A 13 -14.45 33.87 19.64
C ALA A 13 -13.58 33.48 18.44
N VAL A 14 -14.13 33.47 17.21
CA VAL A 14 -13.38 33.21 15.96
C VAL A 14 -12.31 34.28 15.70
N LEU A 15 -12.51 35.51 16.17
CA LEU A 15 -11.54 36.60 16.05
C LEU A 15 -10.44 36.55 17.13
N LEU A 16 -10.67 35.79 18.21
CA LEU A 16 -9.71 35.55 19.29
C LEU A 16 -8.92 34.25 19.13
N ILE A 17 -9.29 33.39 18.17
CA ILE A 17 -8.44 32.28 17.72
C ILE A 17 -7.24 32.92 17.02
N PRO A 18 -5.99 32.74 17.51
CA PRO A 18 -4.80 33.22 16.81
C PRO A 18 -4.82 32.72 15.37
N ARG A 19 -4.50 33.56 14.38
CA ARG A 19 -4.47 33.13 12.96
C ARG A 19 -3.45 32.01 12.69
N ASP A 20 -2.48 31.91 13.57
CA ASP A 20 -1.44 30.91 13.72
C ASP A 20 -1.96 29.61 14.36
N TRP A 21 -3.13 29.64 15.00
CA TRP A 21 -3.99 28.48 15.29
C TRP A 21 -4.87 28.15 14.08
N SER A 22 -4.33 28.32 12.88
CA SER A 22 -4.69 27.44 11.78
C SER A 22 -4.32 26.05 12.28
N PHE A 23 -5.29 25.41 12.93
CA PHE A 23 -5.29 24.03 13.36
C PHE A 23 -4.62 23.29 12.23
N THR A 24 -3.38 22.88 12.48
CA THR A 24 -2.70 21.94 11.63
C THR A 24 -3.58 20.71 11.72
N PHE A 25 -4.54 20.60 10.81
CA PHE A 25 -4.95 19.32 10.29
C PHE A 25 -3.65 18.80 9.70
N GLY A 26 -2.86 18.19 10.57
CA GLY A 26 -1.64 17.52 10.24
C GLY A 26 -2.07 16.33 9.42
N SER A 27 -2.34 16.54 8.13
CA SER A 27 -1.65 15.74 7.16
C SER A 27 -0.18 16.21 7.18
N GLU A 28 0.51 15.94 8.29
CA GLU A 28 1.83 15.36 8.13
C GLU A 28 1.57 14.09 7.33
N SER A 29 1.56 14.25 6.01
CA SER A 29 2.05 13.19 5.16
C SER A 29 3.44 12.97 5.70
N GLU A 30 3.56 12.00 6.62
CA GLU A 30 4.82 11.37 6.88
C GLU A 30 5.43 11.15 5.51
N ARG A 31 6.51 11.87 5.22
CA ARG A 31 7.52 11.33 4.31
C ARG A 31 8.06 10.14 5.08
N GLY A 32 7.28 9.06 5.06
CA GLY A 32 7.46 7.89 5.90
C GLY A 32 8.90 7.46 5.74
N ALA A 33 9.56 7.19 6.86
CA ALA A 33 10.86 6.57 6.83
C ALA A 33 10.83 5.41 5.82
N PRO A 34 11.88 5.21 4.99
CA PRO A 34 11.87 4.16 3.99
C PRO A 34 11.46 2.84 4.62
N SER A 35 10.34 2.29 4.16
CA SER A 35 9.80 1.05 4.70
C SER A 35 10.74 -0.08 4.31
N ARG A 36 11.55 -0.53 5.27
CA ARG A 36 12.42 -1.68 5.10
C ARG A 36 11.55 -2.93 4.94
N LEU A 37 11.67 -3.59 3.79
CA LEU A 37 11.06 -4.89 3.57
C LEU A 37 11.89 -5.96 4.28
N LEU A 38 11.24 -6.83 5.03
CA LEU A 38 11.85 -7.98 5.68
C LEU A 38 11.31 -9.26 5.06
N SER A 39 12.21 -10.15 4.66
CA SER A 39 11.84 -11.51 4.29
C SER A 39 11.52 -12.32 5.54
N ARG A 40 10.82 -13.44 5.35
CA ARG A 40 10.55 -14.42 6.41
C ARG A 40 11.83 -14.86 7.15
N ARG A 41 12.92 -15.11 6.41
CA ARG A 41 14.19 -15.61 6.97
C ARG A 41 14.93 -14.53 7.76
N GLU A 42 14.79 -13.28 7.38
CA GLU A 42 15.35 -12.18 8.15
C GLU A 42 14.52 -11.92 9.40
N LEU A 43 13.19 -12.01 9.32
CA LEU A 43 12.30 -11.82 10.45
C LEU A 43 12.57 -12.84 11.57
N SER A 44 12.93 -14.07 11.23
CA SER A 44 13.26 -15.11 12.23
C SER A 44 14.51 -14.81 13.05
N LEU A 45 15.29 -13.78 12.71
CA LEU A 45 16.43 -13.34 13.52
C LEU A 45 16.01 -12.42 14.69
N TYR A 46 14.71 -12.14 14.84
CA TYR A 46 14.16 -11.16 15.78
C TYR A 46 13.10 -11.80 16.69
N ASP A 47 13.33 -13.02 17.18
CA ASP A 47 12.46 -13.72 18.13
C ASP A 47 12.61 -13.22 19.58
N GLY A 48 13.75 -12.59 19.90
CA GLY A 48 14.05 -12.03 21.21
C GLY A 48 14.66 -13.01 22.20
N GLU A 49 15.06 -14.20 21.73
CA GLU A 49 15.87 -15.15 22.49
C GLU A 49 17.31 -14.63 22.66
N GLU A 50 18.11 -15.32 23.48
CA GLU A 50 19.52 -14.98 23.65
C GLU A 50 20.28 -15.08 22.31
N GLY A 51 20.93 -13.98 21.92
CA GLY A 51 21.59 -13.85 20.62
C GLY A 51 20.70 -13.39 19.47
N SER A 52 19.41 -13.10 19.72
CA SER A 52 18.52 -12.48 18.76
C SER A 52 18.98 -11.07 18.36
N SER A 53 18.72 -10.68 17.12
CA SER A 53 18.97 -9.33 16.59
C SER A 53 17.95 -8.29 17.09
N GLY A 54 16.92 -8.72 17.81
CA GLY A 54 15.90 -7.86 18.43
C GLY A 54 14.62 -8.63 18.73
N LEU A 55 13.51 -7.93 18.86
CA LEU A 55 12.22 -8.55 19.19
C LEU A 55 11.12 -7.93 18.32
N TYR A 56 10.77 -8.62 17.24
CA TYR A 56 9.80 -8.14 16.25
C TYR A 56 8.56 -9.01 16.19
N LEU A 57 7.43 -8.36 15.93
CA LEU A 57 6.12 -8.98 15.73
C LEU A 57 5.60 -8.62 14.34
N ALA A 58 5.26 -9.63 13.53
CA ALA A 58 4.68 -9.40 12.21
C ALA A 58 3.22 -9.82 12.14
N ILE A 59 2.33 -8.86 11.89
CA ILE A 59 0.89 -9.07 11.81
C ILE A 59 0.36 -8.39 10.55
N LEU A 60 -0.40 -9.14 9.75
CA LEU A 60 -1.03 -8.64 8.51
C LEU A 60 -0.06 -8.00 7.51
N GLY A 61 1.21 -8.41 7.50
CA GLY A 61 2.24 -7.88 6.60
C GLY A 61 2.96 -6.63 7.10
N HIS A 62 2.66 -6.17 8.31
CA HIS A 62 3.39 -5.10 8.98
C HIS A 62 4.27 -5.68 10.08
N VAL A 63 5.50 -5.17 10.20
CA VAL A 63 6.46 -5.59 11.23
C VAL A 63 6.61 -4.47 12.25
N PHE A 64 6.48 -4.82 13.53
CA PHE A 64 6.54 -3.90 14.66
C PHE A 64 7.71 -4.26 15.56
N ASP A 65 8.48 -3.26 15.98
CA ASP A 65 9.43 -3.38 17.08
C ASP A 65 8.66 -3.40 18.40
N VAL A 66 8.67 -4.56 19.06
CA VAL A 66 7.95 -4.78 20.32
C VAL A 66 8.91 -4.97 21.49
N LEU A 67 10.16 -4.50 21.36
CA LEU A 67 11.17 -4.58 22.42
C LEU A 67 10.69 -3.93 23.72
N LYS A 68 9.99 -2.79 23.66
CA LYS A 68 9.39 -2.13 24.84
C LYS A 68 8.34 -3.00 25.54
N GLY A 69 7.72 -3.92 24.80
CA GLY A 69 6.73 -4.87 25.28
C GLY A 69 7.31 -6.22 25.71
N HIS A 70 8.62 -6.31 26.00
CA HIS A 70 9.34 -7.55 26.29
C HIS A 70 8.64 -8.47 27.30
N LYS A 71 7.97 -7.93 28.33
CA LYS A 71 7.21 -8.74 29.31
C LYS A 71 6.12 -9.62 28.66
N HIS A 72 5.56 -9.19 27.53
CA HIS A 72 4.46 -9.87 26.85
C HIS A 72 4.95 -10.69 25.66
N TYR A 73 5.95 -10.18 24.93
CA TYR A 73 6.40 -10.72 23.65
C TYR A 73 7.78 -11.40 23.70
N GLY A 74 8.59 -11.11 24.71
CA GLY A 74 9.90 -11.75 24.89
C GLY A 74 9.77 -13.16 25.49
N PRO A 75 10.89 -13.90 25.60
CA PRO A 75 10.91 -15.28 26.10
C PRO A 75 10.15 -15.43 27.44
N GLY A 76 9.26 -16.42 27.51
CA GLY A 76 8.37 -16.66 28.66
C GLY A 76 7.11 -15.77 28.72
N GLY A 77 6.97 -14.80 27.82
CA GLY A 77 5.76 -13.99 27.66
C GLY A 77 4.62 -14.76 26.98
N ALA A 78 3.37 -14.39 27.28
CA ALA A 78 2.19 -15.08 26.77
C ALA A 78 2.05 -15.06 25.23
N TYR A 79 2.65 -14.06 24.56
CA TYR A 79 2.57 -13.87 23.11
C TYR A 79 3.89 -14.14 22.39
N HIS A 80 4.89 -14.70 23.08
CA HIS A 80 6.21 -14.94 22.52
C HIS A 80 6.19 -15.85 21.29
N PHE A 81 5.28 -16.84 21.27
CA PHE A 81 5.15 -17.81 20.18
C PHE A 81 4.88 -17.19 18.79
N MET A 82 4.52 -15.90 18.71
CA MET A 82 4.26 -15.18 17.45
C MET A 82 5.40 -14.24 17.04
N THR A 83 6.44 -14.11 17.84
CA THR A 83 7.58 -13.21 17.57
C THR A 83 8.58 -13.85 16.62
N GLY A 84 9.26 -13.03 15.81
CA GLY A 84 10.14 -13.51 14.74
C GLY A 84 9.44 -14.29 13.60
N LEU A 85 8.11 -14.39 13.64
CA LEU A 85 7.30 -15.15 12.69
C LEU A 85 6.28 -14.25 12.01
N LEU A 86 5.93 -14.61 10.77
CA LEU A 86 4.78 -14.06 10.07
C LEU A 86 3.67 -15.11 10.12
N ILE A 87 2.51 -14.75 10.66
CA ILE A 87 1.36 -15.65 10.83
C ILE A 87 0.14 -15.06 10.11
N GLY A 88 -0.65 -15.91 9.45
CA GLY A 88 -1.91 -15.52 8.82
C GLY A 88 -2.34 -16.43 7.68
N ARG A 89 -3.05 -15.88 6.69
CA ARG A 89 -3.57 -16.67 5.55
C ARG A 89 -2.48 -17.42 4.79
N PHE A 90 -1.31 -16.81 4.66
CA PHE A 90 -0.21 -17.30 3.82
C PHE A 90 0.86 -18.07 4.61
N TYR A 91 0.85 -17.97 5.94
CA TYR A 91 1.85 -18.58 6.81
C TYR A 91 1.20 -19.17 8.06
N SER A 92 1.56 -20.41 8.42
CA SER A 92 1.03 -21.11 9.59
C SER A 92 1.44 -20.46 10.92
N GLU A 93 0.93 -20.99 12.02
CA GLU A 93 1.34 -20.60 13.39
C GLU A 93 2.84 -20.83 13.66
N THR A 94 3.47 -21.75 12.92
CA THR A 94 4.93 -22.00 12.95
C THR A 94 5.69 -21.15 11.91
N GLY A 95 5.01 -20.19 11.29
CA GLY A 95 5.53 -19.33 10.24
C GLY A 95 5.82 -20.03 8.91
N GLN A 96 5.38 -21.27 8.67
CA GLN A 96 5.66 -22.01 7.43
C GLN A 96 4.68 -21.62 6.31
N PRO A 97 5.12 -21.60 5.03
CA PRO A 97 4.25 -21.38 3.88
C PRO A 97 3.04 -22.29 3.86
N THR A 98 1.85 -21.72 3.65
CA THR A 98 0.61 -22.50 3.46
C THR A 98 0.36 -22.80 1.99
N LYS A 99 -0.59 -23.70 1.72
CA LYS A 99 -1.11 -23.96 0.37
C LYS A 99 -1.63 -22.69 -0.31
N ALA A 100 -2.22 -21.77 0.46
CA ALA A 100 -2.71 -20.50 -0.07
C ALA A 100 -1.57 -19.63 -0.62
N LEU A 101 -0.39 -19.63 0.02
CA LEU A 101 0.78 -18.90 -0.47
C LEU A 101 1.28 -19.51 -1.78
N MET A 102 1.45 -20.83 -1.82
CA MET A 102 1.90 -21.53 -3.03
C MET A 102 0.94 -21.29 -4.22
N GLN A 103 -0.38 -21.30 -3.97
CA GLN A 103 -1.37 -20.99 -5.00
C GLN A 103 -1.28 -19.54 -5.47
N ALA A 104 -1.14 -18.58 -4.55
CA ALA A 104 -1.00 -17.18 -4.91
C ALA A 104 0.27 -16.95 -5.74
N GLU A 105 1.40 -17.53 -5.34
CA GLU A 105 2.66 -17.45 -6.08
C GLU A 105 2.54 -18.08 -7.48
N ALA A 106 1.87 -19.24 -7.61
CA ALA A 106 1.61 -19.86 -8.90
C ALA A 106 0.72 -18.98 -9.80
N SER A 107 -0.34 -18.38 -9.25
CA SER A 107 -1.21 -17.45 -9.98
C SER A 107 -0.47 -16.18 -10.40
N LEU A 108 0.41 -15.65 -9.55
CA LEU A 108 1.24 -14.49 -9.89
C LEU A 108 2.26 -14.84 -10.99
N ALA A 109 2.85 -16.03 -10.93
CA ALA A 109 3.76 -16.51 -11.97
C ALA A 109 3.03 -16.64 -13.31
N GLU A 110 1.85 -17.27 -13.33
CA GLU A 110 1.05 -17.40 -14.55
C GLU A 110 0.57 -16.04 -15.07
N GLY A 111 0.07 -15.16 -14.19
CA GLY A 111 -0.34 -13.81 -14.54
C GLY A 111 0.80 -13.01 -15.19
N ARG A 112 2.04 -13.16 -14.71
CA ARG A 112 3.22 -12.55 -15.34
C ARG A 112 3.46 -13.10 -16.74
N ARG A 113 3.34 -14.41 -16.95
CA ARG A 113 3.50 -15.03 -18.28
C ARG A 113 2.45 -14.53 -19.26
N ILE A 114 1.18 -14.50 -18.85
CA ILE A 114 0.08 -13.99 -19.66
C ILE A 114 0.30 -12.51 -19.99
N LYS A 115 0.75 -11.71 -19.01
CA LYS A 115 1.07 -10.29 -19.21
C LYS A 115 2.17 -10.11 -20.25
N THR A 116 3.29 -10.81 -20.14
CA THR A 116 4.38 -10.75 -21.12
C THR A 116 3.92 -11.17 -22.52
N ARG A 117 3.09 -12.22 -22.62
CA ARG A 117 2.51 -12.65 -23.91
C ARG A 117 1.60 -11.58 -24.50
N SER A 118 0.71 -11.00 -23.69
CA SER A 118 -0.18 -9.91 -24.12
C SER A 118 0.60 -8.65 -24.53
N GLU A 119 1.69 -8.34 -23.83
CA GLU A 119 2.57 -7.22 -24.18
C GLU A 119 3.28 -7.47 -25.52
N ALA A 120 3.83 -8.67 -25.75
CA ALA A 120 4.45 -9.04 -27.03
C ALA A 120 3.44 -9.02 -28.19
N GLU A 121 2.20 -9.48 -27.94
CA GLU A 121 1.12 -9.41 -28.91
C GLU A 121 0.73 -7.96 -29.24
N LYS A 122 0.66 -7.08 -28.24
CA LYS A 122 0.41 -5.63 -28.45
C LYS A 122 1.53 -4.93 -29.22
N VAL A 123 2.77 -5.40 -29.11
CA VAL A 123 3.87 -4.91 -29.95
C VAL A 123 3.68 -5.34 -31.41
N ARG A 124 3.24 -6.59 -31.63
CA ARG A 124 2.97 -7.14 -32.97
C ARG A 124 1.72 -6.55 -33.61
N PHE A 125 0.69 -6.32 -32.81
CA PHE A 125 -0.62 -5.83 -33.22
C PHE A 125 -0.96 -4.60 -32.35
N PRO A 126 -0.39 -3.43 -32.69
CA PRO A 126 -0.65 -2.20 -31.95
C PRO A 126 -2.11 -1.76 -32.09
N ALA A 127 -2.55 -0.88 -31.18
CA ALA A 127 -3.91 -0.35 -31.23
C ALA A 127 -4.15 0.41 -32.56
N CYS A 128 -5.26 0.09 -33.21
CA CYS A 128 -5.67 0.71 -34.47
C CYS A 128 -6.89 1.59 -34.26
N ASN A 129 -6.85 2.78 -34.84
CA ASN A 129 -7.96 3.73 -34.91
C ASN A 129 -8.60 3.68 -36.29
N SER A 130 -9.88 4.04 -36.35
CA SER A 130 -10.62 4.25 -37.59
C SER A 130 -11.29 5.61 -37.57
N GLU A 131 -11.21 6.35 -38.67
CA GLU A 131 -11.87 7.64 -38.88
C GLU A 131 -12.69 7.56 -40.16
N TRP A 132 -13.87 8.18 -40.19
CA TRP A 132 -14.66 8.33 -41.41
C TRP A 132 -15.08 9.78 -41.59
N SER A 133 -15.06 10.27 -42.84
CA SER A 133 -15.67 11.54 -43.20
C SER A 133 -16.30 11.46 -44.58
N ALA A 134 -17.38 12.22 -44.81
CA ALA A 134 -18.06 12.23 -46.10
C ALA A 134 -17.14 12.66 -47.26
N ALA A 135 -16.19 13.57 -47.00
CA ALA A 135 -15.27 14.08 -48.00
C ALA A 135 -14.08 13.14 -48.30
N ARG A 136 -13.57 12.40 -47.31
CA ARG A 136 -12.34 11.59 -47.43
C ARG A 136 -12.57 10.07 -47.33
N GLY A 137 -13.81 9.65 -47.11
CA GLY A 137 -14.14 8.25 -46.84
C GLY A 137 -13.61 7.76 -45.48
N GLY A 138 -13.48 6.44 -45.36
CA GLY A 138 -12.94 5.77 -44.16
C GLY A 138 -11.43 5.55 -44.23
N ARG A 139 -10.73 5.74 -43.11
CA ARG A 139 -9.30 5.42 -42.96
C ARG A 139 -9.03 4.70 -41.65
N VAL A 140 -8.07 3.79 -41.66
CA VAL A 140 -7.60 3.05 -40.49
C VAL A 140 -6.10 3.25 -40.35
N TRP A 141 -5.62 3.47 -39.12
CA TRP A 141 -4.18 3.56 -38.83
C TRP A 141 -3.87 2.98 -37.46
N CYS A 142 -2.72 2.35 -37.32
CA CYS A 142 -2.28 1.75 -36.05
C CYS A 142 -1.13 2.55 -35.44
N SER A 143 -1.09 2.65 -34.11
CA SER A 143 -0.05 3.37 -33.39
C SER A 143 0.29 2.71 -32.06
N THR A 144 1.52 2.92 -31.60
CA THR A 144 1.99 2.45 -30.27
C THR A 144 1.50 3.33 -29.11
N LYS A 145 0.81 4.43 -29.40
CA LYS A 145 0.22 5.29 -28.37
C LYS A 145 -0.92 4.56 -27.69
N ARG A 146 -0.91 4.53 -26.36
CA ARG A 146 -2.03 4.00 -25.57
C ARG A 146 -3.27 4.87 -25.86
N TYR A 147 -4.43 4.22 -25.99
CA TYR A 147 -5.73 4.86 -26.19
C TYR A 147 -5.84 6.12 -25.31
N GLY A 148 -6.05 7.30 -25.91
CA GLY A 148 -6.24 8.56 -25.20
C GLY A 148 -5.19 9.67 -25.40
N SER A 149 -4.09 9.43 -26.15
CA SER A 149 -3.08 10.49 -26.42
C SER A 149 -3.27 11.23 -27.76
N SER A 150 -4.51 11.26 -28.26
CA SER A 150 -4.90 12.05 -29.43
C SER A 150 -6.23 12.79 -29.19
N LEU A 151 -6.37 13.51 -28.08
CA LEU A 151 -7.08 14.78 -28.14
C LEU A 151 -6.05 15.81 -28.64
N GLY A 152 -5.95 15.91 -29.96
CA GLY A 152 -5.56 17.19 -30.54
C GLY A 152 -6.67 18.16 -30.16
N LEU A 153 -6.38 19.09 -29.26
CA LEU A 153 -7.11 20.33 -29.14
C LEU A 153 -7.23 20.92 -30.55
N ILE A 154 -8.46 20.91 -31.07
CA ILE A 154 -8.91 21.82 -32.11
C ILE A 154 -9.86 22.79 -31.42
#